data_AF-A0A848VFI5-F1
#
_entry.id   AF-A0A848VFI5-F1
#
_cell.length_a   1.000
_cell.length_b   1.000
_cell.length_c   1.000
_cell.angle_alpha   90.00
_cell.angle_beta   90.00
_cell.angle_gamma   90.00
#
_symmetry.space_group_name_H-M   'P 1'
#
loop_
_entity.id
_entity.type
_entity.pdbx_description
1 polymer ?
#
loop_
_entity_poly.entity_id
_entity_poly.type
_entity_poly.pdbx_seq_one_letter_code
_entity_poly.pdbx_strand_id
1 'polypeptide(L)' 'MSDKGYWERHARNYDASLRWVLGRPLPRMLELASEAVRGKARVLEVAAGTGIVTSAIAQTSDSVVATDYA' A
#
# COMPACT_ATOMS: atom_id res chain seq x y z
N MET A 1 20.05 -4.92 -11.57
CA MET A 1 19.12 -4.83 -12.72
C MET A 1 17.97 -3.96 -12.27
N SER A 2 17.60 -2.95 -13.07
CA SER A 2 16.57 -1.99 -12.66
C SER A 2 15.19 -2.60 -12.91
N ASP A 3 14.58 -3.13 -11.86
CA ASP A 3 13.20 -3.67 -11.87
C ASP A 3 12.14 -2.59 -12.19
N LYS A 4 12.56 -1.33 -12.37
CA LYS A 4 11.71 -0.19 -12.75
C LYS A 4 10.80 -0.46 -13.94
N GLY A 5 11.33 -1.00 -15.03
CA GLY A 5 10.52 -1.27 -16.24
C GLY A 5 9.47 -2.38 -16.02
N TYR A 6 9.71 -3.30 -15.09
CA TYR A 6 8.74 -4.32 -14.72
C TYR A 6 7.55 -3.68 -13.98
N TRP A 7 7.82 -2.84 -12.99
CA TRP A 7 6.79 -2.22 -12.18
C TRP A 7 5.99 -1.15 -12.92
N GLU A 8 6.62 -0.30 -13.74
CA GLU A 8 5.91 0.66 -14.60
C GLU A 8 4.85 -0.03 -15.49
N ARG A 9 5.18 -1.23 -16.01
CA ARG A 9 4.28 -2.00 -16.88
C ARG A 9 3.16 -2.72 -16.12
N HIS A 10 3.38 -3.12 -14.87
CA HIS A 10 2.42 -3.92 -14.10
C HIS A 10 1.59 -3.11 -13.11
N ALA A 11 2.04 -1.91 -12.70
CA ALA A 11 1.37 -1.08 -11.68
C ALA A 11 -0.12 -0.86 -11.97
N ARG A 12 -0.48 -0.56 -13.23
CA ARG A 12 -1.86 -0.30 -13.64
C ARG A 12 -2.84 -1.44 -13.34
N ASN A 13 -2.37 -2.69 -13.37
CA ASN A 13 -3.20 -3.88 -13.17
C ASN A 13 -2.89 -4.61 -11.85
N TYR A 14 -1.93 -4.10 -11.07
CA TYR A 14 -1.42 -4.77 -9.88
C TYR A 14 -2.51 -4.95 -8.82
N ASP A 15 -3.29 -3.91 -8.55
CA ASP A 15 -4.38 -3.98 -7.58
C ASP A 15 -5.48 -4.98 -7.97
N ALA A 16 -5.80 -5.04 -9.26
CA ALA A 16 -6.76 -6.02 -9.78
C ALA A 16 -6.22 -7.45 -9.61
N SER A 17 -4.93 -7.66 -9.86
CA SER A 17 -4.29 -8.96 -9.66
C SER A 17 -4.20 -9.35 -8.17
N LEU A 18 -3.86 -8.42 -7.27
CA LEU A 18 -3.82 -8.67 -5.84
C LEU A 18 -5.20 -8.99 -5.29
N ARG A 19 -6.24 -8.26 -5.71
CA ARG A 19 -7.62 -8.56 -5.30
C ARG A 19 -8.06 -9.94 -5.75
N TRP A 20 -7.65 -10.36 -6.95
CA TRP A 20 -7.99 -11.67 -7.49
C TRP A 20 -7.20 -12.82 -6.83
N VAL A 21 -5.91 -12.62 -6.56
CA VAL A 21 -5.01 -13.65 -5.99
C VAL A 21 -5.17 -13.76 -4.46
N LEU A 22 -5.20 -12.63 -3.76
CA LEU A 22 -5.23 -12.60 -2.30
C LEU A 22 -6.65 -12.62 -1.72
N GLY A 23 -7.70 -12.30 -2.50
CA GLY A 23 -9.10 -12.42 -2.09
C GLY A 23 -9.38 -11.98 -0.64
N ARG A 24 -9.73 -12.93 0.24
CA ARG A 24 -10.12 -12.70 1.65
C ARG A 24 -8.97 -12.26 2.58
N PRO A 25 -7.72 -12.76 2.45
CA PRO A 25 -6.57 -12.23 3.19
C PRO A 25 -6.31 -10.73 3.05
N LEU A 26 -6.61 -10.13 1.89
CA LEU A 26 -6.29 -8.73 1.62
C LEU A 26 -7.00 -7.75 2.58
N PRO A 27 -8.33 -7.82 2.78
CA PRO A 27 -9.01 -7.02 3.81
C PRO A 27 -8.38 -7.12 5.20
N ARG A 28 -8.05 -8.33 5.66
CA ARG A 28 -7.47 -8.52 7.00
C ARG A 28 -6.07 -7.91 7.12
N MET A 29 -5.27 -8.00 6.07
CA MET A 29 -3.96 -7.34 6.02
C MET A 29 -4.09 -5.82 6.12
N LEU A 30 -5.05 -5.22 5.41
CA LEU A 30 -5.30 -3.77 5.45
C LEU A 30 -5.77 -3.32 6.83
N GLU A 31 -6.65 -4.08 7.49
CA GLU A 31 -7.05 -3.83 8.87
C GLU A 31 -5.85 -3.82 9.82
N LEU A 32 -5.01 -4.86 9.76
CA LEU A 32 -3.83 -4.98 10.62
C LEU A 32 -2.84 -3.82 10.40
N ALA A 33 -2.63 -3.41 9.15
CA ALA A 33 -1.78 -2.28 8.83
C ALA A 33 -2.35 -0.97 9.39
N SER A 34 -3.66 -0.75 9.23
CA SER A 34 -4.36 0.42 9.75
C SER A 34 -4.35 0.49 11.29
N GLU A 35 -4.50 -0.65 11.96
CA GLU A 35 -4.40 -0.76 13.42
C GLU A 35 -3.00 -0.43 13.93
N ALA A 36 -1.95 -0.88 13.23
CA ALA A 36 -0.56 -0.68 13.64
C ALA A 36 -0.15 0.80 13.71
N VAL A 37 -0.79 1.68 12.92
CA VAL A 37 -0.47 3.12 12.86
C VAL A 37 -1.52 4.02 13.52
N ARG A 38 -2.53 3.44 14.18
CA ARG A 38 -3.63 4.20 14.75
C ARG A 38 -3.16 5.26 15.74
N GLY A 39 -3.62 6.49 15.55
CA GLY A 39 -3.32 7.64 16.41
C GLY A 39 -1.89 8.16 16.27
N LYS A 40 -1.13 7.71 15.26
CA LYS A 40 0.19 8.25 14.97
C LYS A 40 0.03 9.55 14.18
N ALA A 41 0.70 10.60 14.65
CA ALA A 41 0.66 11.91 14.00
C ALA A 41 1.34 11.92 12.61
N ARG A 42 2.39 11.12 12.43
CA ARG A 42 3.15 11.04 11.18
C ARG A 42 3.58 9.60 10.91
N VAL A 43 3.31 9.13 9.70
CA VAL A 43 3.68 7.78 9.21
C VAL A 43 4.49 7.93 7.92
N LEU A 44 5.59 7.18 7.82
CA LEU A 44 6.34 7.01 6.57
C LEU A 44 6.02 5.62 6.01
N GLU A 45 5.48 5.58 4.80
CA GLU A 45 5.32 4.35 4.02
C GLU A 45 6.39 4.30 2.93
N VAL A 46 7.04 3.14 2.81
CA VAL A 46 8.10 2.89 1.83
C VAL A 46 7.64 1.78 0.91
N ALA A 47 7.87 1.96 -0.40
CA ALA A 47 7.37 1.09 -1.46
C ALA A 47 5.83 1.06 -1.52
N ALA A 48 5.22 2.25 -1.53
CA ALA A 48 3.77 2.43 -1.50
C ALA A 48 3.05 1.87 -2.76
N GLY A 49 3.78 1.70 -3.86
CA GLY A 49 3.28 1.18 -5.12
C GLY A 49 2.02 1.91 -5.58
N THR A 50 0.93 1.16 -5.73
CA THR A 50 -0.39 1.66 -6.15
C THR A 50 -1.17 2.39 -5.05
N GLY A 51 -0.69 2.38 -3.81
CA GLY A 51 -1.33 3.04 -2.68
C GLY A 51 -2.43 2.23 -1.98
N ILE A 52 -2.49 0.92 -2.22
CA ILE A 52 -3.50 0.05 -1.62
C ILE A 52 -3.40 0.01 -0.09
N VAL A 53 -2.17 -0.02 0.46
CA VAL A 53 -1.91 0.05 1.90
C VAL A 53 -1.99 1.49 2.40
N THR A 54 -1.43 2.46 1.65
CA THR A 54 -1.54 3.91 1.92
C THR A 54 -2.95 4.32 2.29
N SER A 55 -3.93 3.89 1.49
CA SER A 55 -5.34 4.23 1.68
C SER A 55 -5.92 3.71 3.00
N ALA A 56 -5.44 2.56 3.49
CA ALA A 56 -5.89 1.96 4.75
C ALA A 56 -5.22 2.61 5.96
N ILE A 57 -3.93 2.89 5.89
CA ILE A 57 -3.18 3.50 7.00
C ILE A 57 -3.50 4.99 7.17
N ALA A 58 -3.79 5.71 6.07
CA ALA A 58 -4.18 7.12 6.12
C ALA A 58 -5.51 7.38 6.84
N GLN A 59 -6.37 6.37 7.01
CA GLN A 59 -7.65 6.51 7.73
C GLN A 59 -7.48 6.65 9.24
N THR A 60 -6.34 6.22 9.79
CA THR A 60 -6.12 6.10 11.24
C THR A 60 -4.90 6.86 11.74
N SER A 61 -4.17 7.53 10.85
CA SER A 61 -3.04 8.41 11.15
C SER A 61 -3.33 9.85 10.70
N ASP A 62 -2.75 10.85 11.38
CA ASP A 62 -3.01 12.26 11.01
C ASP A 62 -2.34 12.66 9.70
N SER A 63 -1.18 12.07 9.37
CA SER A 63 -0.49 12.30 8.11
C SER A 63 0.36 11.10 7.69
N VAL A 64 0.38 10.85 6.37
CA VAL A 64 1.19 9.82 5.74
C VAL A 64 2.08 10.45 4.67
N VAL A 65 3.38 10.20 4.75
CA VAL A 65 4.31 10.41 3.64
C VAL A 65 4.52 9.04 3.01
N ALA A 66 3.94 8.84 1.82
CA ALA A 66 4.11 7.63 1.05
C ALA A 66 5.20 7.83 0.01
N THR A 67 6.14 6.91 -0.05
CA THR A 67 7.27 6.95 -0.99
C THR A 67 7.29 5.70 -1.82
N ASP A 68 7.53 5.88 -3.11
CA ASP A 68 7.86 4.81 -4.03
C ASP A 68 8.99 5.29 -4.95
N TYR A 69 9.67 4.35 -5.59
CA TYR A 69 10.75 4.67 -6.51
C TYR A 69 10.24 4.85 -7.96
N ALA A 70 9.04 4.34 -8.25
CA ALA A 70 8.37 4.44 -9.54
C ALA A 70 7.68 5.79 -9.75
#